data_AF-A0A9X1HH36-F1
#
_entry.id   AF-A0A9X1HH36-F1
#
_cell.length_a   1.000
_cell.length_b   1.000
_cell.length_c   1.000
_cell.angle_alpha   90.00
_cell.angle_beta   90.00
_cell.angle_gamma   90.00
#
_symmetry.space_group_name_H-M   'P 1'
#
loop_
_entity.id
_entity.type
_entity.pdbx_description
1 polymer ?
#
loop_
_entity_poly.entity_id
_entity_poly.type
_entity_poly.pdbx_seq_one_letter_code
_entity_poly.pdbx_strand_id
1 'polypeptide(L)'
;MIIVPLGVSSATPTAKRHLPSVALWREGRVFMFDCGENAQMRLLQAGIKRSKVEYVFISHLDGDHFYGLLGLISTMHLQRRDKKLTIVSPPGIEEFINVAFKVAGTELSFELEFIEIPVGTDHQVVIDDPDFFVEARALEHSTYCVGYRFQEKDKPGKVDASRAEELGITEDGDFKKLKAGEDVTLKDGTVVTASEIVGEPRVGHSFAYITDTVYCANALKLADNVTLLYHEATFDSSLKDKADDTMHSTSEDAAKIAAQSNAGRLVISHFSARYTNQFVLLKEARRIFRDTWVATELRPIMTDPRQERGIIKSKIEYEREVDPRSQQRGRGRPGGRPGGRPGAKPRFQRRDDDRSKYYRPGGGSSGGYRGRGDGGYQRRDYRDDRPPRDDRGSSRDYRDDRGSRDYRDDRPPRRDYRDDRSPRDDRGAPRDYRSDRAPRDYRDDRPPRRDYRDDRPPRDDRGAPRDFNRDRRREDDSRDHDEKQPDSNKGSLPITPRTPFDDFDRF
;
A
#
# COMPACT_ATOMS: atom_id res chain seq x y z
N MET A 1 -17.58 -4.88 -0.70
CA MET A 1 -16.30 -4.42 -0.11
C MET A 1 -15.68 -3.33 -0.99
N ILE A 2 -14.73 -2.54 -0.47
CA ILE A 2 -13.97 -1.54 -1.25
C ILE A 2 -12.48 -1.90 -1.19
N ILE A 3 -11.84 -2.02 -2.35
CA ILE A 3 -10.41 -2.29 -2.50
C ILE A 3 -9.72 -0.99 -2.92
N VAL A 4 -8.60 -0.63 -2.28
CA VAL A 4 -7.80 0.56 -2.60
C VAL A 4 -6.33 0.13 -2.77
N PRO A 5 -5.80 0.11 -4.01
CA PRO A 5 -4.37 -0.07 -4.24
C PRO A 5 -3.60 1.10 -3.63
N LEU A 6 -2.60 0.82 -2.79
CA LEU A 6 -1.79 1.84 -2.14
C LEU A 6 -0.45 2.03 -2.87
N GLY A 7 0.15 0.93 -3.32
CA GLY A 7 1.32 0.90 -4.21
C GLY A 7 1.25 -0.27 -5.19
N VAL A 8 1.78 -0.08 -6.40
CA VAL A 8 1.65 -1.03 -7.54
C VAL A 8 2.96 -1.23 -8.34
N SER A 9 4.11 -0.84 -7.80
CA SER A 9 5.43 -1.04 -8.41
C SER A 9 6.08 -2.33 -7.92
N SER A 10 6.81 -3.02 -8.80
CA SER A 10 7.59 -4.23 -8.46
C SER A 10 9.06 -3.93 -8.13
N ALA A 11 9.59 -4.58 -7.09
CA ALA A 11 10.98 -4.63 -6.59
C ALA A 11 11.59 -3.28 -6.13
N THR A 12 11.16 -2.17 -6.73
CA THR A 12 11.67 -0.81 -6.45
C THR A 12 10.56 0.23 -6.63
N PRO A 13 10.53 1.28 -5.78
CA PRO A 13 9.62 2.40 -5.99
C PRO A 13 10.09 3.22 -7.20
N THR A 14 9.16 3.92 -7.82
CA THR A 14 9.44 4.91 -8.86
C THR A 14 8.90 6.26 -8.44
N ALA A 15 9.32 7.34 -9.11
CA ALA A 15 8.79 8.69 -8.85
C ALA A 15 7.26 8.84 -9.05
N LYS A 16 6.55 7.80 -9.49
CA LYS A 16 5.09 7.79 -9.73
C LYS A 16 4.35 6.55 -9.20
N ARG A 17 5.05 5.56 -8.64
CA ARG A 17 4.46 4.31 -8.13
C ARG A 17 5.21 3.82 -6.89
N HIS A 18 4.48 3.37 -5.89
CA HIS A 18 4.99 2.93 -4.60
C HIS A 18 5.05 1.41 -4.53
N LEU A 19 5.70 0.90 -3.49
CA LEU A 19 5.90 -0.53 -3.26
C LEU A 19 4.60 -1.25 -2.85
N PRO A 20 4.49 -2.58 -3.04
CA PRO A 20 3.23 -3.31 -2.96
C PRO A 20 2.51 -3.15 -1.61
N SER A 21 1.26 -2.71 -1.71
CA SER A 21 0.30 -2.70 -0.62
C SER A 21 -1.10 -2.42 -1.14
N VAL A 22 -2.11 -3.10 -0.60
CA VAL A 22 -3.54 -2.93 -0.92
C VAL A 22 -4.34 -2.88 0.38
N ALA A 23 -5.25 -1.92 0.51
CA ALA A 23 -6.19 -1.86 1.62
C ALA A 23 -7.59 -2.30 1.17
N LEU A 24 -8.11 -3.36 1.76
CA LEU A 24 -9.53 -3.73 1.70
C LEU A 24 -10.26 -3.09 2.88
N TRP A 25 -11.32 -2.33 2.59
CA TRP A 25 -12.20 -1.72 3.58
C TRP A 25 -13.58 -2.39 3.55
N ARG A 26 -14.05 -2.79 4.74
CA ARG A 26 -15.34 -3.45 4.98
C ARG A 26 -15.89 -2.99 6.33
N GLU A 27 -17.12 -2.47 6.35
CA GLU A 27 -17.89 -2.20 7.59
C GLU A 27 -17.09 -1.40 8.65
N GLY A 28 -16.21 -0.49 8.21
CA GLY A 28 -15.38 0.33 9.10
C GLY A 28 -14.13 -0.34 9.68
N ARG A 29 -13.82 -1.58 9.28
CA ARG A 29 -12.55 -2.31 9.48
C ARG A 29 -11.68 -2.20 8.23
N VAL A 30 -10.36 -2.31 8.37
CA VAL A 30 -9.39 -2.35 7.26
C VAL A 30 -8.48 -3.57 7.39
N PHE A 31 -8.30 -4.24 6.26
CA PHE A 31 -7.44 -5.39 6.05
C PHE A 31 -6.38 -4.97 5.03
N MET A 32 -5.10 -5.09 5.37
CA MET A 32 -4.01 -4.80 4.43
C MET A 32 -3.45 -6.09 3.83
N PHE A 33 -3.19 -6.07 2.53
CA PHE A 33 -2.47 -7.11 1.81
C PHE A 33 -1.17 -6.48 1.32
N ASP A 34 -0.07 -6.97 1.87
CA ASP A 34 1.27 -6.37 1.88
C ASP A 34 1.36 -4.94 2.43
N CYS A 35 2.55 -4.59 2.90
CA CYS A 35 2.87 -3.35 3.59
C CYS A 35 4.30 -2.91 3.24
N GLY A 36 4.55 -2.69 1.95
CA GLY A 36 5.80 -2.15 1.43
C GLY A 36 6.21 -0.79 2.02
N GLU A 37 7.45 -0.40 1.76
CA GLU A 37 7.98 0.87 2.27
C GLU A 37 7.04 2.05 1.91
N ASN A 38 6.86 2.96 2.86
CA ASN A 38 5.97 4.13 2.74
C ASN A 38 4.46 3.83 2.64
N ALA A 39 4.00 2.57 2.71
CA ALA A 39 2.56 2.22 2.69
C ALA A 39 1.72 2.97 3.75
N GLN A 40 2.30 3.26 4.91
CA GLN A 40 1.63 4.04 5.96
C GLN A 40 1.29 5.50 5.57
N MET A 41 2.02 6.09 4.62
CA MET A 41 1.68 7.40 4.04
C MET A 41 0.64 7.25 2.93
N ARG A 42 0.68 6.16 2.16
CA ARG A 42 -0.37 5.84 1.16
C ARG A 42 -1.74 5.66 1.82
N LEU A 43 -1.82 5.05 3.01
CA LEU A 43 -3.04 5.01 3.82
C LEU A 43 -3.58 6.42 4.11
N LEU A 44 -2.74 7.33 4.64
CA LEU A 44 -3.14 8.72 4.90
C LEU A 44 -3.61 9.42 3.63
N GLN A 45 -2.90 9.19 2.52
CA GLN A 45 -3.17 9.79 1.21
C GLN A 45 -4.47 9.25 0.56
N ALA A 46 -4.85 8.01 0.84
CA ALA A 46 -6.17 7.45 0.52
C ALA A 46 -7.28 7.93 1.47
N GLY A 47 -6.94 8.67 2.55
CA GLY A 47 -7.88 9.06 3.61
C GLY A 47 -8.23 7.91 4.58
N ILE A 48 -7.50 6.80 4.52
CA ILE A 48 -7.71 5.61 5.36
C ILE A 48 -7.01 5.81 6.70
N LYS A 49 -7.77 5.74 7.80
CA LYS A 49 -7.22 5.88 9.16
C LYS A 49 -6.41 4.63 9.52
N ARG A 50 -5.11 4.80 9.82
CA ARG A 50 -4.22 3.72 10.29
C ARG A 50 -4.80 2.95 11.49
N SER A 51 -5.46 3.64 12.43
CA SER A 51 -6.16 3.03 13.58
C SER A 51 -7.40 2.18 13.23
N LYS A 52 -7.73 2.02 11.94
CA LYS A 52 -8.76 1.08 11.46
C LYS A 52 -8.19 -0.19 10.81
N VAL A 53 -6.87 -0.28 10.61
CA VAL A 53 -6.22 -1.54 10.22
C VAL A 53 -6.33 -2.51 11.39
N GLU A 54 -6.91 -3.68 11.18
CA GLU A 54 -7.03 -4.73 12.20
C GLU A 54 -6.21 -5.98 11.82
N TYR A 55 -6.03 -6.22 10.52
CA TYR A 55 -5.22 -7.31 9.97
C TYR A 55 -4.22 -6.79 8.93
N VAL A 56 -3.02 -7.37 8.90
CA VAL A 56 -2.08 -7.28 7.78
C VAL A 56 -1.71 -8.69 7.34
N PHE A 57 -1.92 -9.00 6.07
CA PHE A 57 -1.54 -10.23 5.41
C PHE A 57 -0.30 -9.95 4.55
N ILE A 58 0.83 -10.58 4.88
CA ILE A 58 2.08 -10.49 4.13
C ILE A 58 2.19 -11.72 3.23
N SER A 59 2.46 -11.51 1.94
CA SER A 59 2.58 -12.59 0.95
C SER A 59 3.91 -13.34 1.08
N HIS A 60 5.02 -12.61 1.14
CA HIS A 60 6.39 -13.13 1.24
C HIS A 60 7.33 -12.13 1.92
N LEU A 61 8.54 -12.59 2.28
CA LEU A 61 9.51 -11.81 3.04
C LEU A 61 10.59 -11.15 2.15
N ASP A 62 10.16 -10.62 1.01
CA ASP A 62 10.97 -9.72 0.18
C ASP A 62 10.68 -8.26 0.56
N GLY A 63 11.73 -7.43 0.55
CA GLY A 63 11.74 -6.17 1.32
C GLY A 63 10.64 -5.18 0.95
N ASP A 64 10.25 -5.14 -0.33
CA ASP A 64 9.19 -4.27 -0.81
C ASP A 64 7.77 -4.71 -0.43
N HIS A 65 7.59 -5.90 0.16
CA HIS A 65 6.29 -6.38 0.64
C HIS A 65 6.05 -6.14 2.14
N PHE A 66 7.11 -5.96 2.96
CA PHE A 66 6.94 -5.83 4.42
C PHE A 66 7.72 -4.71 5.14
N TYR A 67 8.71 -4.05 4.54
CA TYR A 67 9.52 -3.05 5.24
C TYR A 67 8.72 -1.83 5.78
N GLY A 68 7.51 -1.57 5.27
CA GLY A 68 6.62 -0.53 5.80
C GLY A 68 6.02 -0.84 7.17
N LEU A 69 6.02 -2.11 7.61
CA LEU A 69 5.41 -2.56 8.87
C LEU A 69 5.99 -1.81 10.09
N LEU A 70 7.31 -1.70 10.19
CA LEU A 70 7.96 -1.06 11.35
C LEU A 70 7.51 0.40 11.51
N GLY A 71 7.43 1.15 10.41
CA GLY A 71 6.93 2.54 10.43
C GLY A 71 5.43 2.63 10.73
N LEU A 72 4.63 1.69 10.22
CA LEU A 72 3.19 1.60 10.47
C LEU A 72 2.91 1.32 11.96
N ILE A 73 3.53 0.28 12.53
CA ILE A 73 3.39 -0.15 13.93
C ILE A 73 3.90 0.93 14.89
N SER A 74 5.10 1.49 14.63
CA SER A 74 5.64 2.60 15.44
C SER A 74 4.68 3.79 15.49
N THR A 75 4.03 4.10 14.36
CA THR A 75 3.09 5.21 14.31
C THR A 75 1.76 4.89 15.00
N MET A 76 1.29 3.64 14.96
CA MET A 76 0.12 3.22 15.77
C MET A 76 0.40 3.33 17.28
N HIS A 77 1.60 2.95 17.73
CA HIS A 77 2.04 3.09 19.12
C HIS A 77 2.11 4.57 19.55
N LEU A 78 2.73 5.44 18.74
CA LEU A 78 2.75 6.89 18.99
C LEU A 78 1.34 7.53 18.97
N GLN A 79 0.41 6.97 18.20
CA GLN A 79 -1.01 7.35 18.19
C GLN A 79 -1.82 6.76 19.37
N ARG A 80 -1.16 6.09 20.32
CA ARG A 80 -1.77 5.42 21.49
C ARG A 80 -2.90 4.47 21.11
N ARG A 81 -2.67 3.65 20.09
CA ARG A 81 -3.52 2.49 19.80
C ARG A 81 -3.62 1.59 21.03
N ASP A 82 -4.83 1.09 21.25
CA ASP A 82 -5.28 0.16 22.28
C ASP A 82 -5.61 -1.23 21.69
N LYS A 83 -6.33 -1.26 20.56
CA LYS A 83 -6.69 -2.48 19.83
C LYS A 83 -5.47 -3.30 19.42
N LYS A 84 -5.58 -4.62 19.56
CA LYS A 84 -4.69 -5.60 18.92
C LYS A 84 -4.52 -5.36 17.41
N LEU A 85 -3.36 -5.74 16.86
CA LEU A 85 -3.13 -5.86 15.42
C LEU A 85 -2.66 -7.29 15.12
N THR A 86 -3.37 -7.98 14.24
CA THR A 86 -3.01 -9.34 13.81
C THR A 86 -2.21 -9.27 12.52
N ILE A 87 -1.06 -9.94 12.48
CA ILE A 87 -0.16 -10.02 11.33
C ILE A 87 -0.08 -11.49 10.90
N VAL A 88 -0.46 -11.76 9.66
CA VAL A 88 -0.43 -13.09 9.04
C VAL A 88 0.65 -13.10 7.97
N SER A 89 1.53 -14.10 7.94
CA SER A 89 2.69 -14.11 7.04
C SER A 89 3.31 -15.50 6.89
N PRO A 90 4.27 -15.68 5.97
CA PRO A 90 5.33 -16.68 6.11
C PRO A 90 6.16 -16.53 7.40
N PRO A 91 6.95 -17.53 7.79
CA PRO A 91 7.65 -17.53 9.07
C PRO A 91 8.86 -16.58 9.12
N GLY A 92 9.04 -15.88 10.24
CA GLY A 92 10.16 -14.96 10.51
C GLY A 92 9.78 -13.47 10.64
N ILE A 93 8.50 -13.09 10.46
CA ILE A 93 8.07 -11.70 10.65
C ILE A 93 8.08 -11.31 12.14
N GLU A 94 7.74 -12.27 13.02
CA GLU A 94 7.74 -12.05 14.46
C GLU A 94 9.15 -11.73 14.96
N GLU A 95 10.16 -12.51 14.56
CA GLU A 95 11.56 -12.26 14.92
C GLU A 95 12.03 -10.90 14.40
N PHE A 96 11.76 -10.58 13.12
CA PHE A 96 12.15 -9.30 12.52
C PHE A 96 11.57 -8.09 13.30
N ILE A 97 10.28 -8.12 13.63
CA ILE A 97 9.59 -7.06 14.36
C ILE A 97 10.09 -6.96 15.81
N ASN A 98 10.22 -8.09 16.50
CA ASN A 98 10.69 -8.13 17.89
C ASN A 98 12.15 -7.67 18.01
N VAL A 99 13.03 -8.05 17.09
CA VAL A 99 14.42 -7.57 17.05
C VAL A 99 14.47 -6.06 16.80
N ALA A 100 13.68 -5.54 15.86
CA ALA A 100 13.64 -4.11 15.56
C ALA A 100 13.20 -3.25 16.76
N PHE A 101 12.10 -3.60 17.42
CA PHE A 101 11.62 -2.85 18.60
C PHE A 101 12.51 -3.01 19.83
N LYS A 102 13.14 -4.18 20.02
CA LYS A 102 14.15 -4.41 21.05
C LYS A 102 15.40 -3.54 20.84
N VAL A 103 15.88 -3.39 19.61
CA VAL A 103 17.00 -2.49 19.26
C VAL A 103 16.60 -1.02 19.44
N ALA A 104 15.35 -0.66 19.13
CA ALA A 104 14.80 0.66 19.36
C ALA A 104 14.44 0.96 20.83
N GLY A 105 14.60 0.01 21.76
CA GLY A 105 14.25 0.18 23.18
C GLY A 105 12.78 0.55 23.41
N THR A 106 11.88 0.07 22.55
CA THR A 106 10.48 0.52 22.48
C THR A 106 9.53 -0.60 22.91
N GLU A 107 8.74 -0.35 23.96
CA GLU A 107 7.63 -1.20 24.36
C GLU A 107 6.32 -0.70 23.71
N LEU A 108 5.61 -1.58 23.00
CA LEU A 108 4.40 -1.21 22.26
C LEU A 108 3.20 -0.98 23.20
N SER A 109 2.27 -0.10 22.79
CA SER A 109 1.08 0.25 23.61
C SER A 109 -0.13 -0.66 23.36
N PHE A 110 0.01 -1.63 22.47
CA PHE A 110 -1.04 -2.54 22.03
C PHE A 110 -0.43 -3.90 21.66
N GLU A 111 -1.26 -4.93 21.71
CA GLU A 111 -0.90 -6.31 21.39
C GLU A 111 -0.62 -6.49 19.88
N LEU A 112 0.47 -7.18 19.55
CA LEU A 112 0.68 -7.78 18.24
C LEU A 112 0.38 -9.27 18.36
N GLU A 113 -0.38 -9.81 17.42
CA GLU A 113 -0.63 -11.24 17.26
C GLU A 113 -0.01 -11.69 15.93
N PHE A 114 0.79 -12.76 15.97
CA PHE A 114 1.43 -13.33 14.79
C PHE A 114 0.79 -14.66 14.43
N ILE A 115 0.46 -14.82 13.15
CA ILE A 115 -0.05 -16.06 12.56
C ILE A 115 0.90 -16.44 11.43
N GLU A 116 2.01 -17.08 11.79
CA GLU A 116 3.01 -17.53 10.83
C GLU A 116 2.59 -18.86 10.18
N ILE A 117 2.43 -18.84 8.85
CA ILE A 117 1.98 -19.96 8.03
C ILE A 117 3.19 -20.87 7.74
N PRO A 118 3.21 -22.14 8.18
CA PRO A 118 4.36 -23.01 7.99
C PRO A 118 4.72 -23.22 6.52
N VAL A 119 6.02 -23.33 6.22
CA VAL A 119 6.53 -23.66 4.87
C VAL A 119 6.00 -25.03 4.43
N GLY A 120 5.41 -25.10 3.22
CA GLY A 120 4.82 -26.32 2.67
C GLY A 120 3.30 -26.47 2.89
N THR A 121 2.63 -25.42 3.37
CA THR A 121 1.17 -25.41 3.58
C THR A 121 0.42 -25.14 2.26
N ASP A 122 -0.21 -26.16 1.64
CA ASP A 122 -1.06 -25.96 0.44
C ASP A 122 -2.31 -25.12 0.72
N HIS A 123 -2.85 -25.23 1.94
CA HIS A 123 -4.09 -24.57 2.36
C HIS A 123 -4.15 -24.37 3.86
N GLN A 124 -4.60 -23.20 4.29
CA GLN A 124 -4.99 -22.93 5.68
C GLN A 124 -6.08 -21.84 5.70
N VAL A 125 -7.14 -22.03 6.49
CA VAL A 125 -7.99 -20.91 6.91
C VAL A 125 -7.25 -20.19 8.04
N VAL A 126 -6.78 -18.97 7.76
CA VAL A 126 -5.93 -18.19 8.68
C VAL A 126 -6.75 -17.27 9.59
N ILE A 127 -7.93 -16.84 9.15
CA ILE A 127 -8.91 -16.09 9.97
C ILE A 127 -10.29 -16.70 9.72
N ASP A 128 -11.03 -16.99 10.79
CA ASP A 128 -12.44 -17.37 10.75
C ASP A 128 -13.24 -16.45 11.70
N ASP A 129 -13.98 -15.50 11.13
CA ASP A 129 -14.78 -14.48 11.81
C ASP A 129 -16.27 -14.77 11.54
N PRO A 130 -17.23 -14.43 12.42
CA PRO A 130 -18.66 -14.68 12.16
C PRO A 130 -19.19 -14.14 10.82
N ASP A 131 -18.58 -13.06 10.29
CA ASP A 131 -19.01 -12.37 9.08
C ASP A 131 -18.22 -12.75 7.79
N PHE A 132 -17.03 -13.34 7.92
CA PHE A 132 -16.12 -13.64 6.81
C PHE A 132 -15.05 -14.67 7.21
N PHE A 133 -14.36 -15.25 6.24
CA PHE A 133 -13.09 -15.95 6.50
C PHE A 133 -12.00 -15.48 5.54
N VAL A 134 -10.75 -15.76 5.89
CA VAL A 134 -9.59 -15.59 5.01
C VAL A 134 -8.86 -16.91 4.93
N GLU A 135 -8.72 -17.45 3.72
CA GLU A 135 -7.84 -18.58 3.45
C GLU A 135 -6.53 -18.14 2.79
N ALA A 136 -5.51 -18.97 2.98
CA ALA A 136 -4.16 -18.83 2.48
C ALA A 136 -3.76 -20.09 1.70
N ARG A 137 -2.99 -19.92 0.61
CA ARG A 137 -2.40 -21.02 -0.17
C ARG A 137 -1.00 -20.66 -0.63
N ALA A 138 -0.07 -21.62 -0.59
CA ALA A 138 1.28 -21.43 -1.11
C ALA A 138 1.27 -21.13 -2.63
N LEU A 139 2.07 -20.15 -3.04
CA LEU A 139 2.32 -19.75 -4.43
C LEU A 139 3.71 -20.20 -4.89
N GLU A 140 4.00 -20.08 -6.18
CA GLU A 140 5.26 -20.51 -6.79
C GLU A 140 6.16 -19.29 -7.07
N HIS A 141 6.96 -18.90 -6.06
CA HIS A 141 7.90 -17.77 -6.14
C HIS A 141 9.34 -18.17 -5.74
N SER A 142 10.29 -17.23 -5.84
CA SER A 142 11.70 -17.43 -5.49
C SER A 142 11.95 -17.62 -3.98
N THR A 143 11.19 -16.92 -3.14
CA THR A 143 11.05 -17.13 -1.69
C THR A 143 9.69 -17.75 -1.38
N TYR A 144 9.46 -18.22 -0.15
CA TYR A 144 8.17 -18.84 0.21
C TYR A 144 7.06 -17.78 0.23
N CYS A 145 6.16 -17.86 -0.76
CA CYS A 145 5.09 -16.91 -1.00
C CYS A 145 3.70 -17.54 -0.77
N VAL A 146 2.77 -16.72 -0.30
CA VAL A 146 1.40 -17.09 0.04
C VAL A 146 0.43 -16.10 -0.59
N GLY A 147 -0.55 -16.63 -1.32
CA GLY A 147 -1.71 -15.88 -1.81
C GLY A 147 -2.89 -16.04 -0.84
N TYR A 148 -3.74 -15.01 -0.79
CA TYR A 148 -4.85 -14.94 0.15
C TYR A 148 -6.20 -14.77 -0.56
N ARG A 149 -7.25 -15.42 -0.05
CA ARG A 149 -8.64 -15.20 -0.46
C ARG A 149 -9.45 -14.76 0.77
N PHE A 150 -9.93 -13.52 0.74
CA PHE A 150 -10.95 -13.02 1.64
C PHE A 150 -12.34 -13.40 1.07
N GLN A 151 -13.20 -13.99 1.90
CA GLN A 151 -14.55 -14.42 1.52
C GLN A 151 -15.54 -13.91 2.58
N GLU A 152 -16.42 -12.97 2.23
CA GLU A 152 -17.60 -12.69 3.07
C GLU A 152 -18.43 -13.97 3.16
N LYS A 153 -18.96 -14.28 4.35
CA LYS A 153 -19.90 -15.40 4.52
C LYS A 153 -21.27 -15.01 3.95
N ASP A 154 -21.96 -16.00 3.39
CA ASP A 154 -23.25 -15.79 2.74
C ASP A 154 -24.28 -15.26 3.73
N LYS A 155 -24.98 -14.18 3.35
CA LYS A 155 -25.98 -13.54 4.20
C LYS A 155 -27.36 -14.06 3.80
N PRO A 156 -28.28 -14.34 4.75
CA PRO A 156 -29.65 -14.77 4.44
C PRO A 156 -30.31 -13.88 3.39
N GLY A 157 -31.24 -14.43 2.63
CA GLY A 157 -31.93 -13.72 1.56
C GLY A 157 -32.66 -12.46 2.02
N LYS A 158 -33.17 -11.69 1.05
CA LYS A 158 -34.07 -10.58 1.40
C LYS A 158 -35.39 -11.17 1.89
N VAL A 159 -35.86 -10.69 3.05
CA VAL A 159 -37.24 -10.92 3.49
C VAL A 159 -38.20 -10.19 2.57
N ASP A 160 -39.23 -10.88 2.09
CA ASP A 160 -40.42 -10.24 1.52
C ASP A 160 -41.30 -9.72 2.67
N ALA A 161 -41.24 -8.40 2.88
CA ALA A 161 -42.00 -7.75 3.94
C ALA A 161 -43.51 -7.78 3.66
N SER A 162 -43.94 -7.68 2.40
CA SER A 162 -45.35 -7.70 2.04
C SER A 162 -45.95 -9.09 2.27
N ARG A 163 -45.23 -10.16 1.89
CA ARG A 163 -45.66 -11.53 2.16
C ARG A 163 -45.66 -11.87 3.65
N ALA A 164 -44.73 -11.31 4.42
CA ALA A 164 -44.71 -11.45 5.88
C ALA A 164 -45.87 -10.71 6.57
N GLU A 165 -46.23 -9.51 6.08
CA GLU A 165 -47.39 -8.75 6.55
C GLU A 165 -48.72 -9.47 6.21
N GLU A 166 -48.87 -10.01 5.00
CA GLU A 166 -50.02 -10.84 4.60
C GLU A 166 -50.23 -12.05 5.53
N LEU A 167 -49.14 -12.68 5.97
CA LEU A 167 -49.15 -13.84 6.86
C LEU A 167 -49.12 -13.46 8.36
N GLY A 168 -49.24 -12.17 8.71
CA GLY A 168 -49.34 -11.72 10.11
C GLY A 168 -48.05 -11.84 10.93
N ILE A 169 -46.91 -12.06 10.28
CA ILE A 169 -45.61 -12.27 10.94
C ILE A 169 -45.14 -10.94 11.54
N THR A 170 -45.21 -10.85 12.87
CA THR A 170 -45.04 -9.59 13.61
C THR A 170 -44.01 -9.64 14.72
N GLU A 171 -43.41 -10.81 15.01
CA GLU A 171 -42.38 -10.96 16.04
C GLU A 171 -40.96 -11.06 15.44
N ASP A 172 -40.03 -10.25 15.95
CA ASP A 172 -38.61 -10.28 15.57
C ASP A 172 -37.96 -11.66 15.76
N GLY A 173 -38.46 -12.44 16.74
CA GLY A 173 -38.01 -13.81 16.98
C GLY A 173 -38.33 -14.76 15.81
N ASP A 174 -39.48 -14.58 15.17
CA ASP A 174 -39.91 -15.39 14.04
C ASP A 174 -39.20 -14.96 12.75
N PHE A 175 -39.02 -13.65 12.54
CA PHE A 175 -38.13 -13.14 11.49
C PHE A 175 -36.68 -13.61 11.64
N LYS A 176 -36.21 -13.95 12.85
CA LYS A 176 -34.88 -14.52 13.07
C LYS A 176 -34.83 -16.00 12.69
N LYS A 177 -35.84 -16.80 13.05
CA LYS A 177 -35.98 -18.22 12.67
C LYS A 177 -36.04 -18.38 11.14
N LEU A 178 -36.94 -17.64 10.48
CA LEU A 178 -37.11 -17.69 9.03
C LEU A 178 -35.80 -17.33 8.30
N LYS A 179 -35.04 -16.33 8.80
CA LYS A 179 -33.70 -15.98 8.27
C LYS A 179 -32.62 -17.04 8.55
N ALA A 180 -32.82 -17.94 9.50
CA ALA A 180 -31.94 -19.08 9.75
C ALA A 180 -32.31 -20.32 8.91
N GLY A 181 -33.42 -20.28 8.16
CA GLY A 181 -33.98 -21.44 7.46
C GLY A 181 -34.91 -22.30 8.32
N GLU A 182 -35.33 -21.81 9.50
CA GLU A 182 -36.29 -22.48 10.38
C GLU A 182 -37.72 -22.03 10.07
N ASP A 183 -38.61 -23.00 9.86
CA ASP A 183 -40.05 -22.75 9.69
C ASP A 183 -40.71 -22.29 11.01
N VAL A 184 -41.77 -21.49 10.91
CA VAL A 184 -42.44 -20.87 12.05
C VAL A 184 -43.89 -21.30 12.14
N THR A 185 -44.32 -21.76 13.31
CA THR A 185 -45.74 -21.88 13.65
C THR A 185 -46.21 -20.61 14.35
N LEU A 186 -47.17 -19.91 13.74
CA LEU A 186 -47.78 -18.70 14.24
C LEU A 186 -48.87 -18.99 15.29
N LYS A 187 -49.34 -17.94 15.98
CA LYS A 187 -50.28 -18.03 17.12
C LYS A 187 -51.68 -18.52 16.77
N ASP A 188 -52.04 -18.49 15.49
CA ASP A 188 -53.28 -19.06 14.92
C ASP A 188 -53.14 -20.55 14.55
N GLY A 189 -51.92 -21.09 14.60
CA GLY A 189 -51.58 -22.45 14.16
C GLY A 189 -51.08 -22.54 12.71
N THR A 190 -51.00 -21.43 11.98
CA THR A 190 -50.45 -21.42 10.61
C THR A 190 -48.95 -21.69 10.64
N VAL A 191 -48.50 -22.66 9.84
CA VAL A 191 -47.07 -22.91 9.62
C VAL A 191 -46.63 -22.14 8.38
N VAL A 192 -45.66 -21.25 8.54
CA VAL A 192 -45.02 -20.50 7.44
C VAL A 192 -43.63 -21.08 7.20
N THR A 193 -43.34 -21.43 5.94
CA THR A 193 -42.00 -21.93 5.59
C THR A 193 -40.98 -20.80 5.44
N ALA A 194 -39.71 -21.07 5.78
CA ALA A 194 -38.64 -20.09 5.59
C ALA A 194 -38.54 -19.63 4.11
N SER A 195 -38.75 -20.54 3.16
CA SER A 195 -38.74 -20.31 1.72
C SER A 195 -39.87 -19.43 1.17
N GLU A 196 -40.99 -19.26 1.89
CA GLU A 196 -42.07 -18.35 1.48
C GLU A 196 -41.77 -16.89 1.82
N ILE A 197 -40.86 -16.65 2.77
CA ILE A 197 -40.58 -15.33 3.33
C ILE A 197 -39.18 -14.83 2.98
N VAL A 198 -38.20 -15.73 2.91
CA VAL A 198 -36.80 -15.41 2.67
C VAL A 198 -36.41 -15.93 1.28
N GLY A 199 -36.09 -15.01 0.38
CA GLY A 199 -35.59 -15.37 -0.95
C GLY A 199 -34.20 -16.01 -0.92
N GLU A 200 -33.62 -16.25 -2.10
CA GLU A 200 -32.32 -16.90 -2.25
C GLU A 200 -31.19 -16.28 -1.38
N PRO A 201 -30.28 -17.11 -0.83
CA PRO A 201 -29.10 -16.65 -0.10
C PRO A 201 -28.28 -15.63 -0.90
N ARG A 202 -27.83 -14.58 -0.23
CA ARG A 202 -27.00 -13.54 -0.83
C ARG A 202 -25.54 -13.92 -0.64
N VAL A 203 -24.99 -14.55 -1.68
CA VAL A 203 -23.58 -14.96 -1.78
C VAL A 203 -22.67 -13.81 -1.37
N GLY A 204 -21.75 -14.08 -0.45
CA GLY A 204 -20.80 -13.09 0.04
C GLY A 204 -19.77 -12.70 -1.03
N HIS A 205 -19.41 -11.41 -1.11
CA HIS A 205 -18.35 -11.00 -2.04
C HIS A 205 -17.00 -11.57 -1.61
N SER A 206 -16.13 -11.78 -2.58
CA SER A 206 -14.81 -12.35 -2.37
C SER A 206 -13.71 -11.59 -3.10
N PHE A 207 -12.52 -11.63 -2.52
CA PHE A 207 -11.34 -10.92 -2.99
C PHE A 207 -10.13 -11.83 -2.88
N ALA A 208 -9.48 -12.12 -4.01
CA ALA A 208 -8.22 -12.87 -4.06
C ALA A 208 -7.06 -11.89 -4.28
N TYR A 209 -6.06 -11.96 -3.41
CA TYR A 209 -4.78 -11.28 -3.55
C TYR A 209 -3.71 -12.29 -3.92
N ILE A 210 -3.24 -12.19 -5.15
CA ILE A 210 -2.22 -13.06 -5.74
C ILE A 210 -1.13 -12.14 -6.29
N THR A 211 -0.07 -11.93 -5.50
CA THR A 211 1.13 -11.24 -5.98
C THR A 211 2.17 -12.28 -6.41
N ASP A 212 3.35 -11.83 -6.81
CA ASP A 212 4.63 -12.56 -6.86
C ASP A 212 4.52 -14.09 -6.97
N THR A 213 4.30 -14.56 -8.20
CA THR A 213 4.18 -15.98 -8.52
C THR A 213 4.33 -16.21 -10.02
N VAL A 214 4.90 -17.34 -10.43
CA VAL A 214 4.59 -17.90 -11.77
C VAL A 214 3.15 -18.43 -11.79
N TYR A 215 2.62 -18.72 -12.99
CA TYR A 215 1.33 -19.39 -13.14
C TYR A 215 1.33 -20.73 -12.36
N CYS A 216 0.51 -20.84 -11.32
CA CYS A 216 0.46 -22.00 -10.42
C CYS A 216 -0.97 -22.50 -10.16
N ALA A 217 -1.10 -23.78 -9.80
CA ALA A 217 -2.41 -24.38 -9.54
C ALA A 217 -3.13 -23.77 -8.32
N ASN A 218 -2.38 -23.26 -7.33
CA ASN A 218 -2.95 -22.62 -6.16
C ASN A 218 -3.51 -21.23 -6.42
N ALA A 219 -2.97 -20.50 -7.41
CA ALA A 219 -3.56 -19.24 -7.85
C ALA A 219 -4.96 -19.45 -8.44
N LEU A 220 -5.17 -20.52 -9.22
CA LEU A 220 -6.49 -20.93 -9.71
C LEU A 220 -7.45 -21.25 -8.55
N LYS A 221 -7.02 -22.03 -7.54
CA LYS A 221 -7.85 -22.36 -6.36
C LYS A 221 -8.29 -21.10 -5.61
N LEU A 222 -7.38 -20.15 -5.36
CA LEU A 222 -7.69 -18.88 -4.68
C LEU A 222 -8.69 -18.04 -5.47
N ALA A 223 -8.54 -18.00 -6.80
CA ALA A 223 -9.33 -17.19 -7.71
C ALA A 223 -10.68 -17.80 -8.12
N ASP A 224 -11.01 -19.02 -7.68
CA ASP A 224 -12.21 -19.73 -8.11
C ASP A 224 -13.51 -19.00 -7.74
N ASN A 225 -14.30 -18.63 -8.75
CA ASN A 225 -15.54 -17.87 -8.65
C ASN A 225 -15.42 -16.57 -7.82
N VAL A 226 -14.22 -15.96 -7.80
CA VAL A 226 -13.94 -14.78 -6.96
C VAL A 226 -14.57 -13.51 -7.51
N THR A 227 -15.16 -12.65 -6.67
CA THR A 227 -15.77 -11.39 -7.15
C THR A 227 -14.74 -10.44 -7.75
N LEU A 228 -13.56 -10.33 -7.12
CA LEU A 228 -12.43 -9.55 -7.63
C LEU A 228 -11.12 -10.31 -7.40
N LEU A 229 -10.43 -10.65 -8.49
CA LEU A 229 -9.05 -11.13 -8.48
C LEU A 229 -8.11 -9.93 -8.63
N TYR A 230 -7.16 -9.78 -7.71
CA TYR A 230 -6.03 -8.88 -7.82
C TYR A 230 -4.78 -9.73 -8.08
N HIS A 231 -4.19 -9.59 -9.27
CA HIS A 231 -3.07 -10.42 -9.72
C HIS A 231 -1.85 -9.58 -10.07
N GLU A 232 -0.64 -10.09 -9.81
CA GLU A 232 0.58 -9.53 -10.40
C GLU A 232 0.58 -9.67 -11.93
N ALA A 233 1.17 -8.70 -12.61
CA ALA A 233 1.45 -8.74 -14.04
C ALA A 233 2.76 -8.02 -14.29
N THR A 234 3.85 -8.55 -13.73
CA THR A 234 5.14 -7.86 -13.72
C THR A 234 5.70 -7.63 -15.12
N PHE A 235 5.33 -8.47 -16.10
CA PHE A 235 5.74 -8.37 -17.51
C PHE A 235 4.58 -8.57 -18.52
N ASP A 236 4.86 -8.25 -19.79
CA ASP A 236 4.04 -8.67 -20.94
C ASP A 236 4.55 -10.00 -21.54
N SER A 237 3.74 -10.62 -22.41
CA SER A 237 4.04 -11.90 -23.06
C SER A 237 5.37 -11.95 -23.81
N SER A 238 5.88 -10.82 -24.34
CA SER A 238 7.17 -10.78 -25.05
C SER A 238 8.39 -10.91 -24.14
N LEU A 239 8.16 -10.93 -22.82
CA LEU A 239 9.16 -11.07 -21.77
C LEU A 239 8.89 -12.29 -20.88
N LYS A 240 8.13 -13.29 -21.35
CA LYS A 240 7.80 -14.53 -20.61
C LYS A 240 9.04 -15.24 -20.04
N ASP A 241 10.08 -15.42 -20.85
CA ASP A 241 11.37 -16.00 -20.40
C ASP A 241 11.91 -15.26 -19.16
N LYS A 242 11.81 -13.92 -19.15
CA LYS A 242 12.25 -13.11 -18.02
C LYS A 242 11.28 -13.18 -16.83
N ALA A 243 9.98 -13.35 -17.06
CA ALA A 243 9.03 -13.60 -15.99
C ALA A 243 9.42 -14.88 -15.23
N ASP A 244 9.68 -15.96 -15.98
CA ASP A 244 10.09 -17.27 -15.44
C ASP A 244 11.46 -17.20 -14.74
N ASP A 245 12.47 -16.55 -15.34
CA ASP A 245 13.79 -16.29 -14.71
C ASP A 245 13.70 -15.60 -13.33
N THR A 246 12.62 -14.85 -13.08
CA THR A 246 12.39 -14.10 -11.83
C THR A 246 11.19 -14.60 -11.03
N MET A 247 10.62 -15.76 -11.37
CA MET A 247 9.46 -16.36 -10.73
C MET A 247 8.21 -15.43 -10.64
N HIS A 248 7.93 -14.70 -11.71
CA HIS A 248 6.79 -13.78 -11.86
C HIS A 248 5.83 -14.21 -12.98
N SER A 249 4.67 -13.54 -13.08
CA SER A 249 3.66 -13.74 -14.12
C SER A 249 3.70 -12.68 -15.22
N THR A 250 3.25 -13.05 -16.42
CA THR A 250 2.90 -12.07 -17.45
C THR A 250 1.44 -11.64 -17.33
N SER A 251 1.08 -10.51 -17.95
CA SER A 251 -0.31 -10.07 -18.03
C SER A 251 -1.23 -11.05 -18.79
N GLU A 252 -0.65 -11.89 -19.65
CA GLU A 252 -1.36 -13.00 -20.29
C GLU A 252 -1.67 -14.13 -19.30
N ASP A 253 -0.75 -14.45 -18.39
CA ASP A 253 -0.92 -15.54 -17.42
C ASP A 253 -1.93 -15.17 -16.32
N ALA A 254 -1.88 -13.93 -15.82
CA ALA A 254 -2.91 -13.37 -14.94
C ALA A 254 -4.32 -13.45 -15.58
N ALA A 255 -4.42 -13.18 -16.89
CA ALA A 255 -5.68 -13.26 -17.62
C ALA A 255 -6.15 -14.70 -17.89
N LYS A 256 -5.23 -15.66 -18.07
CA LYS A 256 -5.56 -17.10 -18.12
C LYS A 256 -6.15 -17.56 -16.78
N ILE A 257 -5.54 -17.17 -15.66
CA ILE A 257 -6.01 -17.51 -14.31
C ILE A 257 -7.43 -16.98 -14.11
N ALA A 258 -7.66 -15.68 -14.35
CA ALA A 258 -8.99 -15.06 -14.25
C ALA A 258 -10.07 -15.75 -15.12
N ALA A 259 -9.72 -16.12 -16.36
CA ALA A 259 -10.65 -16.76 -17.28
C ALA A 259 -10.94 -18.22 -16.92
N GLN A 260 -9.96 -18.97 -16.43
CA GLN A 260 -10.12 -20.38 -16.03
C GLN A 260 -10.81 -20.53 -14.68
N SER A 261 -10.59 -19.60 -13.75
CA SER A 261 -11.19 -19.60 -12.41
C SER A 261 -12.58 -18.96 -12.35
N ASN A 262 -13.15 -18.55 -13.49
CA ASN A 262 -14.42 -17.82 -13.56
C ASN A 262 -14.47 -16.58 -12.63
N ALA A 263 -13.37 -15.82 -12.55
CA ALA A 263 -13.31 -14.60 -11.75
C ALA A 263 -14.26 -13.53 -12.31
N GLY A 264 -14.94 -12.77 -11.45
CA GLY A 264 -15.86 -11.70 -11.85
C GLY A 264 -15.16 -10.48 -12.46
N ARG A 265 -13.97 -10.14 -11.95
CA ARG A 265 -13.12 -9.03 -12.42
C ARG A 265 -11.65 -9.34 -12.13
N LEU A 266 -10.76 -8.99 -13.08
CA LEU A 266 -9.31 -9.01 -12.88
C LEU A 266 -8.78 -7.58 -12.69
N VAL A 267 -7.95 -7.37 -11.68
CA VAL A 267 -7.16 -6.15 -11.49
C VAL A 267 -5.69 -6.53 -11.55
N ILE A 268 -5.00 -6.15 -12.63
CA ILE A 268 -3.55 -6.38 -12.77
C ILE A 268 -2.74 -5.32 -12.02
N SER A 269 -1.61 -5.71 -11.44
CA SER A 269 -0.74 -4.88 -10.60
C SER A 269 0.73 -5.30 -10.67
N HIS A 270 1.54 -4.90 -9.69
CA HIS A 270 2.94 -5.31 -9.48
C HIS A 270 3.85 -5.05 -10.69
N PHE A 271 3.76 -3.83 -11.24
CA PHE A 271 4.34 -3.52 -12.53
C PHE A 271 5.86 -3.29 -12.45
N SER A 272 6.64 -3.98 -13.30
CA SER A 272 8.07 -3.71 -13.44
C SER A 272 8.34 -2.24 -13.80
N ALA A 273 9.44 -1.67 -13.28
CA ALA A 273 9.84 -0.27 -13.47
C ALA A 273 9.93 0.16 -14.95
N ARG A 274 10.13 -0.79 -15.88
CA ARG A 274 10.18 -0.56 -17.34
C ARG A 274 8.88 0.00 -17.92
N TYR A 275 7.72 -0.35 -17.35
CA TYR A 275 6.41 0.02 -17.91
C TYR A 275 6.01 1.43 -17.49
N THR A 276 6.48 2.43 -18.22
CA THR A 276 6.01 3.82 -18.10
C THR A 276 4.52 3.98 -18.43
N ASN A 277 3.98 3.07 -19.26
CA ASN A 277 2.58 2.96 -19.63
C ASN A 277 2.08 1.53 -19.36
N GLN A 278 1.23 1.35 -18.34
CA GLN A 278 0.72 0.03 -17.94
C GLN A 278 -0.46 -0.43 -18.80
N PHE A 279 -1.03 0.44 -19.64
CA PHE A 279 -2.13 0.09 -20.53
C PHE A 279 -1.70 -0.85 -21.68
N VAL A 280 -0.40 -1.11 -21.87
CA VAL A 280 0.08 -2.17 -22.76
C VAL A 280 -0.28 -3.56 -22.23
N LEU A 281 -0.07 -3.78 -20.92
CA LEU A 281 -0.44 -4.99 -20.18
C LEU A 281 -1.96 -5.16 -20.18
N LEU A 282 -2.70 -4.08 -19.93
CA LEU A 282 -4.16 -4.09 -20.02
C LEU A 282 -4.68 -4.53 -21.40
N LYS A 283 -4.04 -4.06 -22.47
CA LYS A 283 -4.43 -4.40 -23.85
C LYS A 283 -4.16 -5.87 -24.18
N GLU A 284 -3.13 -6.46 -23.59
CA GLU A 284 -2.83 -7.89 -23.71
C GLU A 284 -3.81 -8.73 -22.92
N ALA A 285 -3.91 -8.53 -21.60
CA ALA A 285 -4.82 -9.25 -20.71
C ALA A 285 -6.28 -9.23 -21.20
N ARG A 286 -6.77 -8.08 -21.71
CA ARG A 286 -8.14 -7.93 -22.26
C ARG A 286 -8.42 -8.73 -23.53
N ARG A 287 -7.43 -9.37 -24.15
CA ARG A 287 -7.65 -10.34 -25.24
C ARG A 287 -8.18 -11.68 -24.73
N ILE A 288 -7.84 -12.04 -23.49
CA ILE A 288 -8.24 -13.30 -22.84
C ILE A 288 -9.38 -13.04 -21.86
N PHE A 289 -9.22 -12.08 -20.94
CA PHE A 289 -10.22 -11.75 -19.92
C PHE A 289 -10.70 -10.29 -20.05
N ARG A 290 -11.94 -10.10 -20.53
CA ARG A 290 -12.42 -8.78 -20.97
C ARG A 290 -12.56 -7.75 -19.85
N ASP A 291 -13.05 -8.12 -18.65
CA ASP A 291 -13.14 -7.19 -17.51
C ASP A 291 -11.83 -7.14 -16.70
N THR A 292 -10.70 -7.02 -17.40
CA THR A 292 -9.41 -6.68 -16.77
C THR A 292 -9.32 -5.17 -16.55
N TRP A 293 -8.76 -4.76 -15.42
CA TRP A 293 -8.54 -3.37 -14.98
C TRP A 293 -7.06 -3.19 -14.56
N VAL A 294 -6.54 -1.96 -14.66
CA VAL A 294 -5.20 -1.61 -14.13
C VAL A 294 -5.35 -1.09 -12.70
N ALA A 295 -4.58 -1.65 -11.76
CA ALA A 295 -4.46 -1.10 -10.41
C ALA A 295 -3.92 0.33 -10.48
N THR A 296 -4.75 1.31 -10.13
CA THR A 296 -4.37 2.72 -10.02
C THR A 296 -4.29 3.09 -8.55
N GLU A 297 -3.15 3.61 -8.11
CA GLU A 297 -2.93 3.94 -6.70
C GLU A 297 -3.93 5.00 -6.20
N LEU A 298 -4.39 4.83 -4.96
CA LEU A 298 -5.40 5.66 -4.27
C LEU A 298 -6.79 5.70 -4.95
N ARG A 299 -7.03 4.97 -6.04
CA ARG A 299 -8.34 4.85 -6.67
C ARG A 299 -9.12 3.70 -6.02
N PRO A 300 -10.29 3.93 -5.41
CA PRO A 300 -11.16 2.87 -4.96
C PRO A 300 -11.71 2.03 -6.12
N ILE A 301 -11.83 0.73 -5.89
CA ILE A 301 -12.49 -0.26 -6.75
C ILE A 301 -13.52 -0.96 -5.86
N MET A 302 -14.76 -1.13 -6.31
CA MET A 302 -15.82 -1.72 -5.48
C MET A 302 -16.25 -3.08 -6.01
N THR A 303 -16.52 -4.04 -5.11
CA THR A 303 -16.96 -5.40 -5.49
C THR A 303 -18.39 -5.43 -6.06
N ASP A 304 -19.16 -4.37 -5.86
CA ASP A 304 -20.44 -4.14 -6.51
C ASP A 304 -20.30 -2.96 -7.49
N PRO A 305 -20.25 -3.20 -8.81
CA PRO A 305 -20.09 -2.14 -9.82
C PRO A 305 -21.20 -1.07 -9.82
N ARG A 306 -22.35 -1.33 -9.17
CA ARG A 306 -23.40 -0.31 -8.99
C ARG A 306 -22.97 0.80 -8.03
N GLN A 307 -22.09 0.49 -7.07
CA GLN A 307 -21.56 1.42 -6.07
C GLN A 307 -20.41 2.29 -6.61
N GLU A 308 -19.76 1.85 -7.70
CA GLU A 308 -18.73 2.64 -8.41
C GLU A 308 -19.31 3.87 -9.12
N ARG A 309 -20.63 3.88 -9.40
CA ARG A 309 -21.35 5.01 -10.02
C ARG A 309 -21.54 6.16 -9.03
N GLY A 310 -20.59 7.09 -9.02
CA GLY A 310 -20.68 8.38 -8.32
C GLY A 310 -19.48 8.70 -7.41
N ILE A 311 -18.53 7.79 -7.23
CA ILE A 311 -17.47 7.92 -6.21
C ILE A 311 -16.07 7.85 -6.84
N ILE A 312 -15.75 8.80 -7.73
CA ILE A 312 -14.36 9.05 -8.18
C ILE A 312 -14.07 10.56 -8.28
N LYS A 313 -13.49 11.11 -7.20
CA LYS A 313 -12.51 12.22 -7.29
C LYS A 313 -11.35 11.89 -6.35
N SER A 314 -10.14 11.77 -6.90
CA SER A 314 -8.91 11.53 -6.12
C SER A 314 -8.59 12.77 -5.28
N LYS A 315 -8.39 12.59 -3.97
CA LYS A 315 -8.20 13.71 -3.02
C LYS A 315 -6.84 14.41 -3.07
N ILE A 316 -5.92 13.93 -3.89
CA ILE A 316 -4.56 14.46 -3.98
C ILE A 316 -4.21 14.70 -5.45
N GLU A 317 -4.10 15.98 -5.78
CA GLU A 317 -3.31 16.41 -6.92
C GLU A 317 -1.83 16.34 -6.52
N TYR A 318 -0.99 15.73 -7.35
CA TYR A 318 0.45 15.93 -7.24
C TYR A 318 0.73 17.38 -7.67
N GLU A 319 1.37 18.18 -6.81
CA GLU A 319 1.93 19.46 -7.23
C GLU A 319 2.91 19.21 -8.38
N ARG A 320 2.53 19.61 -9.61
CA ARG A 320 3.40 19.45 -10.77
C ARG A 320 4.51 20.48 -10.71
N GLU A 321 5.70 20.02 -11.07
CA GLU A 321 6.93 20.79 -11.08
C GLU A 321 6.80 22.09 -11.89
N VAL A 322 7.24 23.19 -11.27
CA VAL A 322 7.71 24.47 -11.86
C VAL A 322 6.86 25.06 -13.00
N ASP A 323 6.16 26.16 -12.71
CA ASP A 323 5.44 26.98 -13.70
C ASP A 323 6.32 27.35 -14.92
N PRO A 324 5.98 26.87 -16.15
CA PRO A 324 6.71 27.20 -17.36
C PRO A 324 6.73 28.70 -17.71
N ARG A 325 5.80 29.50 -17.16
CA ARG A 325 5.73 30.95 -17.40
C ARG A 325 6.84 31.71 -16.67
N SER A 326 7.50 31.10 -15.69
CA SER A 326 8.74 31.61 -15.07
C SER A 326 9.86 31.88 -16.08
N GLN A 327 9.88 31.18 -17.23
CA GLN A 327 10.87 31.39 -18.31
C GLN A 327 10.42 32.36 -19.42
N GLN A 328 9.24 33.00 -19.32
CA GLN A 328 8.73 33.94 -20.32
C GLN A 328 8.79 35.43 -19.91
N ARG A 329 9.90 35.86 -19.31
CA ARG A 329 10.28 37.28 -19.20
C ARG A 329 11.71 37.52 -19.69
N GLY A 330 11.94 37.40 -21.00
CA GLY A 330 13.30 37.51 -21.56
C GLY A 330 13.47 37.58 -23.08
N ARG A 331 12.47 37.98 -23.88
CA ARG A 331 12.62 38.12 -25.35
C ARG A 331 11.99 39.40 -25.90
N GLY A 332 12.69 40.52 -25.75
CA GLY A 332 12.40 41.75 -26.51
C GLY A 332 12.76 41.58 -28.00
N ARG A 333 11.99 42.22 -28.90
CA ARG A 333 12.23 42.17 -30.35
C ARG A 333 13.42 43.04 -30.79
N PRO A 334 14.09 42.71 -31.92
CA PRO A 334 15.26 43.44 -32.41
C PRO A 334 14.91 44.65 -33.31
N GLY A 335 15.83 45.62 -33.35
CA GLY A 335 15.97 46.59 -34.45
C GLY A 335 15.21 47.91 -34.31
N GLY A 336 15.94 49.04 -34.33
CA GLY A 336 15.36 50.39 -34.49
C GLY A 336 15.96 51.47 -33.59
N ARG A 337 16.90 52.27 -34.13
CA ARG A 337 17.31 53.57 -33.57
C ARG A 337 17.69 54.56 -34.69
N PRO A 338 17.02 55.73 -34.79
CA PRO A 338 17.61 56.92 -35.40
C PRO A 338 18.70 57.51 -34.47
N GLY A 339 19.57 58.36 -35.01
CA GLY A 339 20.79 58.82 -34.33
C GLY A 339 20.71 60.18 -33.61
N GLY A 340 21.65 60.40 -32.69
CA GLY A 340 21.94 61.67 -32.01
C GLY A 340 23.32 61.60 -31.33
N ARG A 341 24.08 62.70 -31.36
CA ARG A 341 25.48 62.84 -30.87
C ARG A 341 25.54 63.83 -29.68
N PRO A 342 26.71 64.07 -29.03
CA PRO A 342 27.72 63.12 -28.52
C PRO A 342 28.16 63.45 -27.06
N GLY A 343 28.91 62.58 -26.37
CA GLY A 343 29.62 62.99 -25.14
C GLY A 343 30.29 61.88 -24.32
N ALA A 344 31.47 62.20 -23.76
CA ALA A 344 32.22 61.54 -22.68
C ALA A 344 32.64 60.04 -22.78
N LYS A 345 33.91 59.78 -22.42
CA LYS A 345 34.48 58.51 -21.92
C LYS A 345 35.29 58.82 -20.66
N PRO A 346 35.37 57.92 -19.67
CA PRO A 346 36.56 57.05 -19.54
C PRO A 346 36.16 55.56 -19.39
N ARG A 347 36.89 54.54 -19.84
CA ARG A 347 38.33 54.17 -19.86
C ARG A 347 38.71 53.27 -18.67
N PHE A 348 38.92 51.98 -18.97
CA PHE A 348 39.45 50.95 -18.06
C PHE A 348 40.90 51.23 -17.62
N GLN A 349 41.28 50.74 -16.43
CA GLN A 349 42.63 50.27 -16.13
C GLN A 349 42.58 48.99 -15.31
N ARG A 350 43.41 48.01 -15.66
CA ARG A 350 43.91 46.96 -14.75
C ARG A 350 45.24 47.44 -14.16
N ARG A 351 45.62 46.89 -13.01
CA ARG A 351 47.02 46.52 -12.73
C ARG A 351 47.06 45.28 -11.85
N ASP A 352 48.01 44.41 -12.17
CA ASP A 352 48.36 43.21 -11.42
C ASP A 352 49.56 43.53 -10.49
N ASP A 353 49.86 42.64 -9.53
CA ASP A 353 51.22 42.13 -9.20
C ASP A 353 51.41 41.69 -7.72
N ASP A 354 51.41 40.37 -7.55
CA ASP A 354 52.47 39.56 -6.93
C ASP A 354 53.04 39.89 -5.51
N ARG A 355 52.85 38.96 -4.55
CA ARG A 355 53.97 38.18 -3.95
C ARG A 355 53.62 37.10 -2.92
N SER A 356 54.45 36.05 -2.96
CA SER A 356 54.74 34.92 -2.04
C SER A 356 54.86 35.23 -0.51
N LYS A 357 54.94 34.30 0.47
CA LYS A 357 55.42 32.88 0.49
C LYS A 357 55.18 32.15 1.86
N TYR A 358 55.39 30.82 1.88
CA TYR A 358 55.74 29.91 3.03
C TYR A 358 54.68 29.19 3.95
N TYR A 359 54.88 27.86 4.05
CA TYR A 359 54.95 26.92 5.22
C TYR A 359 54.62 27.41 6.65
N ARG A 360 54.17 26.59 7.64
CA ARG A 360 53.66 25.19 7.74
C ARG A 360 52.97 25.01 9.16
N PRO A 361 52.36 23.85 9.53
CA PRO A 361 51.38 23.77 10.65
C PRO A 361 51.89 23.27 12.02
N GLY A 362 51.03 23.43 13.04
CA GLY A 362 51.13 22.94 14.43
C GLY A 362 50.85 24.07 15.44
N GLY A 363 50.23 23.89 16.62
CA GLY A 363 49.58 22.72 17.23
C GLY A 363 49.47 22.93 18.77
N GLY A 364 48.44 22.36 19.43
CA GLY A 364 48.40 22.24 20.92
C GLY A 364 47.41 23.13 21.70
N SER A 365 46.42 22.45 22.29
CA SER A 365 45.86 22.54 23.66
C SER A 365 45.59 23.87 24.43
N SER A 366 44.41 23.84 25.08
CA SER A 366 44.11 24.22 26.48
C SER A 366 44.16 25.68 26.96
N GLY A 367 42.96 26.26 27.15
CA GLY A 367 42.43 26.62 28.48
C GLY A 367 42.78 27.99 29.10
N GLY A 368 41.79 28.64 29.72
CA GLY A 368 42.02 29.81 30.60
C GLY A 368 40.82 30.77 30.73
N TYR A 369 40.16 30.79 31.89
CA TYR A 369 39.06 31.73 32.21
C TYR A 369 39.52 33.19 32.40
N ARG A 370 38.71 34.15 31.93
CA ARG A 370 38.22 35.39 32.60
C ARG A 370 37.65 36.38 31.56
N GLY A 371 36.64 37.23 31.84
CA GLY A 371 35.81 37.34 33.04
C GLY A 371 35.56 38.80 33.51
N ARG A 372 34.59 39.49 32.89
CA ARG A 372 33.84 40.73 33.26
C ARG A 372 32.56 40.69 32.40
N GLY A 373 31.34 41.06 32.80
CA GLY A 373 30.84 42.10 33.72
C GLY A 373 29.88 42.99 32.88
N ASP A 374 28.72 43.49 33.33
CA ASP A 374 28.11 43.54 34.67
C ASP A 374 26.56 43.79 34.52
N GLY A 375 25.81 43.82 35.64
CA GLY A 375 24.51 44.52 35.74
C GLY A 375 23.23 43.68 35.87
N GLY A 376 22.47 43.90 36.95
CA GLY A 376 21.02 43.59 37.00
C GLY A 376 20.49 42.73 38.17
N TYR A 377 20.61 43.19 39.43
CA TYR A 377 19.91 42.57 40.57
C TYR A 377 18.47 43.08 40.72
N GLN A 378 17.54 42.19 41.09
CA GLN A 378 16.70 42.35 42.29
C GLN A 378 15.96 41.04 42.67
N ARG A 379 15.79 40.81 43.97
CA ARG A 379 14.95 39.75 44.57
C ARG A 379 13.71 40.38 45.21
N ARG A 380 12.62 39.60 45.32
CA ARG A 380 11.77 39.56 46.52
C ARG A 380 10.96 38.25 46.59
N ASP A 381 10.29 38.04 47.71
CA ASP A 381 10.13 36.71 48.31
C ASP A 381 8.66 36.23 48.44
N TYR A 382 8.52 34.90 48.61
CA TYR A 382 7.41 34.11 49.18
C TYR A 382 5.95 34.63 49.17
N ARG A 383 5.04 33.76 48.72
CA ARG A 383 3.79 33.44 49.43
C ARG A 383 3.34 32.00 49.15
N ASP A 384 2.72 31.39 50.17
CA ASP A 384 1.98 30.13 50.07
C ASP A 384 0.66 30.29 49.28
N ASP A 385 0.08 29.17 48.85
CA ASP A 385 -1.34 28.88 49.11
C ASP A 385 -1.65 27.38 48.94
N ARG A 386 -2.47 26.82 49.85
CA ARG A 386 -3.01 25.44 49.80
C ARG A 386 -4.55 25.47 49.96
N PRO A 387 -5.31 24.67 49.20
CA PRO A 387 -6.68 24.30 49.57
C PRO A 387 -6.71 23.22 50.68
N PRO A 388 -7.80 23.12 51.46
CA PRO A 388 -7.87 22.29 52.68
C PRO A 388 -8.44 20.86 52.48
N ARG A 389 -8.41 20.07 53.56
CA ARG A 389 -9.23 18.87 53.77
C ARG A 389 -10.34 19.17 54.80
N ASP A 390 -11.45 18.43 54.72
CA ASP A 390 -12.42 18.27 55.81
C ASP A 390 -12.45 16.80 56.27
N ASP A 391 -12.59 16.57 57.59
CA ASP A 391 -12.59 15.25 58.23
C ASP A 391 -13.89 14.97 59.01
N ARG A 392 -14.61 13.89 58.66
CA ARG A 392 -15.58 13.13 59.48
C ARG A 392 -15.69 11.70 58.91
N GLY A 393 -15.68 10.59 59.66
CA GLY A 393 -15.47 10.36 61.09
C GLY A 393 -16.37 9.22 61.64
N SER A 394 -15.81 8.27 62.40
CA SER A 394 -16.49 7.11 63.06
C SER A 394 -16.82 5.91 62.12
N SER A 395 -16.70 4.62 62.48
CA SER A 395 -16.04 3.92 63.62
C SER A 395 -15.97 2.39 63.41
N ARG A 396 -15.04 1.71 64.12
CA ARG A 396 -15.03 0.25 64.49
C ARG A 396 -14.75 -0.75 63.35
N ASP A 397 -14.20 -1.98 63.54
CA ASP A 397 -13.41 -2.76 64.55
C ASP A 397 -13.69 -4.27 64.19
N TYR A 398 -12.90 -5.33 64.40
CA TYR A 398 -11.59 -5.59 65.07
C TYR A 398 -11.02 -6.97 64.56
N ARG A 399 -9.73 -7.26 64.85
CA ARG A 399 -9.01 -8.58 64.82
C ARG A 399 -8.46 -9.05 63.45
N ASP A 400 -7.16 -9.29 63.26
CA ASP A 400 -6.13 -10.18 63.92
C ASP A 400 -6.13 -11.61 63.28
N ASP A 401 -5.01 -12.32 63.06
CA ASP A 401 -3.74 -12.34 63.81
C ASP A 401 -2.54 -12.94 62.99
N ARG A 402 -1.28 -12.54 63.28
CA ARG A 402 0.07 -13.13 62.93
C ARG A 402 0.47 -13.45 61.46
N GLY A 403 1.73 -13.29 61.02
CA GLY A 403 2.90 -12.65 61.67
C GLY A 403 4.29 -12.79 60.97
N SER A 404 5.03 -11.68 60.90
CA SER A 404 6.50 -11.48 61.09
C SER A 404 7.63 -12.22 60.29
N ARG A 405 8.53 -11.37 59.71
CA ARG A 405 10.03 -11.49 59.63
C ARG A 405 10.66 -12.47 58.63
N ASP A 406 11.88 -12.26 58.09
CA ASP A 406 12.82 -11.10 58.11
C ASP A 406 13.74 -11.08 56.86
N TYR A 407 14.45 -9.96 56.62
CA TYR A 407 15.43 -9.77 55.53
C TYR A 407 16.78 -10.47 55.76
N ARG A 408 17.50 -10.83 54.68
CA ARG A 408 18.97 -10.66 54.54
C ARG A 408 19.51 -10.82 53.11
N ASP A 409 20.55 -10.04 52.81
CA ASP A 409 21.50 -10.24 51.70
C ASP A 409 22.46 -11.41 52.00
N ASP A 410 23.10 -11.96 50.95
CA ASP A 410 24.59 -12.05 50.86
C ASP A 410 25.07 -12.73 49.56
N ARG A 411 26.20 -12.24 48.99
CA ARG A 411 26.93 -12.86 47.86
C ARG A 411 28.37 -13.24 48.27
N PRO A 412 28.82 -14.49 48.06
CA PRO A 412 30.23 -14.87 48.03
C PRO A 412 30.81 -14.97 46.58
N PRO A 413 32.15 -15.09 46.40
CA PRO A 413 32.82 -14.49 45.23
C PRO A 413 33.66 -15.43 44.33
N ARG A 414 34.26 -14.85 43.27
CA ARG A 414 35.32 -15.48 42.43
C ARG A 414 36.73 -15.35 43.06
N ARG A 415 37.63 -16.29 42.76
CA ARG A 415 39.10 -16.12 42.75
C ARG A 415 39.81 -17.25 41.97
N ASP A 416 41.11 -17.07 41.70
CA ASP A 416 41.85 -17.75 40.62
C ASP A 416 43.12 -18.51 41.08
N TYR A 417 43.65 -19.34 40.14
CA TYR A 417 45.05 -19.79 39.96
C TYR A 417 45.71 -20.90 40.82
N ARG A 418 46.27 -21.89 40.08
CA ARG A 418 47.54 -22.66 40.29
C ARG A 418 47.60 -23.64 41.49
N ASP A 419 48.45 -24.68 41.48
CA ASP A 419 49.28 -25.36 40.47
C ASP A 419 49.59 -26.79 41.01
N ASP A 420 49.72 -27.83 40.16
CA ASP A 420 50.80 -28.84 40.32
C ASP A 420 50.87 -29.93 39.20
N ARG A 421 51.89 -29.77 38.34
CA ARG A 421 52.88 -30.75 37.82
C ARG A 421 52.48 -32.07 37.11
N SER A 422 53.17 -32.29 35.97
CA SER A 422 53.14 -33.46 35.06
C SER A 422 54.16 -34.57 35.44
N PRO A 423 54.21 -35.71 34.70
CA PRO A 423 54.97 -35.83 33.43
C PRO A 423 54.06 -36.23 32.23
N ARG A 424 54.26 -35.77 30.98
CA ARG A 424 55.40 -35.92 30.03
C ARG A 424 55.55 -37.33 29.43
N ASP A 425 55.69 -37.53 28.12
CA ASP A 425 55.64 -36.60 26.94
C ASP A 425 54.51 -37.10 25.95
N ASP A 426 54.52 -37.17 24.61
CA ASP A 426 55.53 -36.99 23.55
C ASP A 426 54.90 -36.76 22.13
N ARG A 427 55.74 -36.30 21.19
CA ARG A 427 55.65 -36.14 19.72
C ARG A 427 54.37 -36.52 18.93
N GLY A 428 53.90 -35.57 18.11
CA GLY A 428 54.06 -35.72 16.64
C GLY A 428 52.92 -35.35 15.66
N ALA A 429 52.99 -34.15 15.08
CA ALA A 429 52.51 -33.73 13.73
C ALA A 429 50.99 -33.72 13.37
N PRO A 430 50.51 -32.72 12.58
CA PRO A 430 49.16 -32.70 12.00
C PRO A 430 49.08 -33.50 10.68
N ARG A 431 47.86 -33.82 10.22
CA ARG A 431 47.61 -34.45 8.91
C ARG A 431 46.92 -33.48 7.94
N ASP A 432 47.55 -33.26 6.79
CA ASP A 432 46.90 -32.68 5.61
C ASP A 432 45.89 -33.67 5.01
N TYR A 433 44.68 -33.20 4.69
CA TYR A 433 43.79 -33.90 3.78
C TYR A 433 43.90 -33.29 2.38
N ARG A 434 44.69 -33.95 1.52
CA ARG A 434 44.50 -33.82 0.06
C ARG A 434 43.19 -34.52 -0.31
N SER A 435 42.38 -33.86 -1.13
CA SER A 435 41.27 -34.50 -1.83
C SER A 435 41.35 -34.15 -3.31
N ASP A 436 41.88 -35.07 -4.10
CA ASP A 436 42.05 -34.87 -5.54
C ASP A 436 40.68 -34.81 -6.24
N ARG A 437 40.39 -33.69 -6.92
CA ARG A 437 39.34 -33.58 -7.93
C ARG A 437 39.88 -32.87 -9.15
N ALA A 438 39.75 -33.51 -10.31
CA ALA A 438 40.22 -33.00 -11.58
C ALA A 438 39.45 -31.72 -12.01
N PRO A 439 40.09 -30.81 -12.77
CA PRO A 439 39.40 -29.68 -13.36
C PRO A 439 38.31 -30.13 -14.33
N ARG A 440 37.22 -29.36 -14.43
CA ARG A 440 36.20 -29.54 -15.47
C ARG A 440 36.58 -28.72 -16.69
N ASP A 441 36.77 -29.37 -17.83
CA ASP A 441 36.90 -28.69 -19.11
C ASP A 441 35.60 -27.96 -19.47
N TYR A 442 35.70 -26.65 -19.71
CA TYR A 442 34.66 -25.90 -20.42
C TYR A 442 34.83 -26.15 -21.92
N ARG A 443 33.94 -26.94 -22.52
CA ARG A 443 33.81 -27.02 -23.99
C ARG A 443 32.71 -26.05 -24.46
N ASP A 444 33.10 -25.11 -25.31
CA ASP A 444 32.22 -24.06 -25.85
C ASP A 444 31.55 -24.55 -27.15
N ASP A 445 30.65 -25.52 -27.03
CA ASP A 445 29.91 -26.12 -28.15
C ASP A 445 28.78 -25.18 -28.66
N ARG A 446 29.17 -23.97 -29.10
CA ARG A 446 28.29 -23.01 -29.78
C ARG A 446 28.22 -23.31 -31.28
N PRO A 447 27.04 -23.61 -31.84
CA PRO A 447 26.90 -23.69 -33.30
C PRO A 447 27.15 -22.31 -33.95
N PRO A 448 27.78 -22.25 -35.13
CA PRO A 448 28.19 -21.00 -35.75
C PRO A 448 26.98 -20.15 -36.18
N ARG A 449 27.09 -18.83 -35.96
CA ARG A 449 26.13 -17.85 -36.48
C ARG A 449 26.08 -17.91 -38.01
N ARG A 450 24.87 -17.91 -38.58
CA ARG A 450 24.68 -17.64 -40.00
C ARG A 450 24.55 -16.14 -40.21
N ASP A 451 25.49 -15.56 -40.95
CA ASP A 451 25.34 -14.20 -41.47
C ASP A 451 24.26 -14.17 -42.54
N TYR A 452 23.19 -13.41 -42.28
CA TYR A 452 22.31 -12.91 -43.34
C TYR A 452 22.64 -11.44 -43.58
N ARG A 453 23.20 -11.15 -44.75
CA ARG A 453 23.46 -9.79 -45.25
C ARG A 453 22.16 -9.16 -45.78
N ASP A 454 22.19 -7.84 -45.99
CA ASP A 454 21.14 -7.10 -46.69
C ASP A 454 20.80 -7.73 -48.06
N ASP A 455 19.51 -7.93 -48.30
CA ASP A 455 18.92 -7.98 -49.63
C ASP A 455 17.72 -7.02 -49.66
N ARG A 456 17.93 -5.79 -50.14
CA ARG A 456 16.88 -4.79 -50.36
C ARG A 456 16.66 -4.55 -51.86
N PRO A 457 15.50 -4.93 -52.41
CA PRO A 457 15.05 -4.42 -53.70
C PRO A 457 14.68 -2.91 -53.64
N PRO A 458 14.60 -2.21 -54.79
CA PRO A 458 14.55 -0.74 -54.81
C PRO A 458 13.20 -0.11 -54.42
N ARG A 459 13.25 1.21 -54.16
CA ARG A 459 12.08 2.09 -54.34
C ARG A 459 11.91 2.38 -55.83
N ASP A 460 10.66 2.47 -56.28
CA ASP A 460 10.30 3.07 -57.57
C ASP A 460 9.10 4.02 -57.37
N ASP A 461 9.21 5.24 -57.89
CA ASP A 461 8.14 6.25 -57.84
C ASP A 461 7.31 6.20 -59.13
N ARG A 462 5.97 6.10 -59.01
CA ARG A 462 4.99 6.71 -59.94
C ARG A 462 3.52 6.43 -59.56
N GLY A 463 2.65 7.43 -59.78
CA GLY A 463 1.26 7.18 -60.20
C GLY A 463 0.13 7.41 -59.19
N ALA A 464 -0.32 8.67 -59.07
CA ALA A 464 -1.73 9.02 -58.84
C ALA A 464 -2.33 9.49 -60.20
N PRO A 465 -3.64 9.82 -60.36
CA PRO A 465 -4.75 9.86 -59.37
C PRO A 465 -6.08 9.20 -59.83
N ARG A 466 -7.06 9.10 -58.90
CA ARG A 466 -8.52 8.90 -59.12
C ARG A 466 -9.30 9.34 -57.86
N ASP A 467 -10.56 9.78 -57.87
CA ASP A 467 -11.36 10.51 -58.88
C ASP A 467 -12.69 11.04 -58.25
N PHE A 468 -13.45 11.86 -58.98
CA PHE A 468 -14.87 12.26 -58.85
C PHE A 468 -15.45 13.16 -57.71
N ASN A 469 -16.04 14.26 -58.18
CA ASN A 469 -17.30 14.94 -57.82
C ASN A 469 -17.58 15.53 -56.41
N ARG A 470 -17.71 16.86 -56.40
CA ARG A 470 -18.70 17.64 -55.62
C ARG A 470 -19.87 18.03 -56.53
N ASP A 471 -21.09 18.21 -56.00
CA ASP A 471 -21.97 19.32 -56.42
C ASP A 471 -23.11 19.60 -55.40
N ARG A 472 -23.81 20.74 -55.58
CA ARG A 472 -24.94 21.32 -54.80
C ARG A 472 -24.49 21.89 -53.43
N ARG A 473 -24.62 23.19 -53.11
CA ARG A 473 -25.77 24.15 -53.10
C ARG A 473 -26.85 23.73 -52.10
N ARG A 474 -27.35 24.52 -51.13
CA ARG A 474 -27.46 25.97 -50.80
C ARG A 474 -28.97 26.29 -50.69
N GLU A 475 -29.41 26.66 -49.49
CA GLU A 475 -30.59 27.48 -49.08
C GLU A 475 -30.72 27.20 -47.56
N ASP A 476 -30.62 28.17 -46.66
CA ASP A 476 -31.56 29.27 -46.31
C ASP A 476 -32.92 28.79 -45.80
N ASP A 477 -33.19 29.00 -44.50
CA ASP A 477 -34.24 29.92 -44.03
C ASP A 477 -34.01 30.31 -42.55
N SER A 478 -34.95 31.04 -41.95
CA SER A 478 -34.83 31.96 -40.82
C SER A 478 -35.90 31.74 -39.75
N ARG A 479 -35.69 32.31 -38.53
CA ARG A 479 -36.65 33.17 -37.78
C ARG A 479 -36.30 33.37 -36.29
N ASP A 480 -36.72 34.52 -35.78
CA ASP A 480 -36.60 34.99 -34.39
C ASP A 480 -37.82 34.64 -33.51
N HIS A 481 -37.68 34.74 -32.17
CA HIS A 481 -38.47 35.68 -31.35
C HIS A 481 -38.14 35.64 -29.83
N ASP A 482 -37.63 36.77 -29.34
CA ASP A 482 -38.13 37.61 -28.22
C ASP A 482 -38.67 37.08 -26.85
N GLU A 483 -38.10 37.72 -25.81
CA GLU A 483 -38.77 38.48 -24.72
C GLU A 483 -38.98 37.96 -23.26
N LYS A 484 -38.60 38.89 -22.35
CA LYS A 484 -39.18 39.29 -21.03
C LYS A 484 -38.85 38.54 -19.71
N GLN A 485 -38.40 39.35 -18.74
CA GLN A 485 -38.43 39.13 -17.28
C GLN A 485 -39.63 39.85 -16.63
N PRO A 486 -39.91 39.65 -15.33
CA PRO A 486 -39.57 40.71 -14.36
C PRO A 486 -39.09 40.23 -12.95
N ASP A 487 -38.71 41.19 -12.10
CA ASP A 487 -38.14 41.05 -10.73
C ASP A 487 -39.12 40.68 -9.60
N SER A 488 -38.62 40.09 -8.48
CA SER A 488 -38.73 40.70 -7.11
C SER A 488 -38.14 39.88 -5.92
N ASN A 489 -36.87 40.17 -5.57
CA ASN A 489 -36.33 40.51 -4.23
C ASN A 489 -36.61 39.68 -2.92
N LYS A 490 -35.53 39.51 -2.13
CA LYS A 490 -35.37 39.17 -0.68
C LYS A 490 -35.34 37.70 -0.19
N GLY A 491 -34.17 37.32 0.35
CA GLY A 491 -33.97 36.15 1.23
C GLY A 491 -32.47 35.82 1.38
N SER A 492 -31.89 35.93 2.57
CA SER A 492 -30.43 35.80 2.80
C SER A 492 -30.03 34.53 3.54
N LEU A 493 -28.88 33.93 3.17
CA LEU A 493 -27.81 33.37 4.03
C LEU A 493 -26.67 32.75 3.12
N PRO A 494 -25.53 32.26 3.63
CA PRO A 494 -24.23 32.59 3.03
C PRO A 494 -23.76 31.70 1.86
N ILE A 495 -22.88 32.29 1.06
CA ILE A 495 -22.25 31.72 -0.14
C ILE A 495 -21.16 30.72 0.24
N THR A 496 -21.30 29.46 -0.17
CA THR A 496 -20.16 28.56 -0.40
C THR A 496 -19.57 28.81 -1.79
N PRO A 497 -18.23 28.86 -1.96
CA PRO A 497 -17.62 29.16 -3.24
C PRO A 497 -17.85 28.01 -4.24
N ARG A 498 -18.62 28.29 -5.30
CA ARG A 498 -18.63 27.45 -6.51
C ARG A 498 -17.23 27.46 -7.12
N THR A 499 -16.76 26.30 -7.53
CA THR A 499 -15.48 26.10 -8.25
C THR A 499 -15.78 25.54 -9.65
N PRO A 500 -14.94 25.80 -10.66
CA PRO A 500 -15.31 25.62 -12.06
C PRO A 500 -15.49 24.16 -12.49
N PHE A 501 -15.99 23.99 -13.72
CA PHE A 501 -16.28 22.73 -14.41
C PHE A 501 -17.60 22.03 -14.03
N ASP A 502 -18.68 22.82 -13.95
CA ASP A 502 -20.05 22.31 -14.19
C ASP A 502 -20.28 22.00 -15.70
N ASP A 503 -19.48 22.58 -16.60
CA ASP A 503 -19.44 22.25 -18.03
C ASP A 503 -18.27 21.30 -18.35
N PHE A 504 -18.57 20.05 -18.76
CA PHE A 504 -17.86 19.33 -19.84
C PHE A 504 -18.55 18.01 -20.26
N ASP A 505 -19.88 18.01 -20.37
CA ASP A 505 -20.63 16.86 -20.88
C ASP A 505 -20.60 16.87 -22.44
N ARG A 506 -19.54 16.30 -23.03
CA ARG A 506 -19.42 15.96 -24.48
C ARG A 506 -18.17 15.11 -24.79
N PHE A 507 -18.42 14.04 -25.56
CA PHE A 507 -17.49 13.04 -26.16
C PHE A 507 -17.15 11.80 -25.31
#